data_AF-A0A7Z3HUP8-F1
#
_entry.id   AF-A0A7Z3HUP8-F1
#
_cell.length_a   1.000
_cell.length_b   1.000
_cell.length_c   1.000
_cell.angle_alpha   90.00
_cell.angle_beta   90.00
_cell.angle_gamma   90.00
#
_symmetry.space_group_name_H-M   'P 1'
#
loop_
_entity.id
_entity.type
_entity.pdbx_description
1 polymer ?
#
loop_
_entity_poly.entity_id
_entity_poly.type
_entity_poly.pdbx_seq_one_letter_code
_entity_poly.pdbx_strand_id
1 'polypeptide(L)'
;MNKNIKDVLLITELLSGRLLHDFANSMNGIILCLEEFEEQDKNSNTMCKKILSLLRESSDDLINKHKIMKQAYSSSADNYNFDQTKSNIKNYLLKKK
;
A
#
# COMPACT_ATOMS: atom_id res chain seq x y z
N MET A 1 -28.43 -6.37 16.57
CA MET A 1 -27.20 -6.67 15.82
C MET A 1 -26.25 -7.44 16.73
N ASN A 2 -25.81 -8.63 16.34
CA ASN A 2 -25.00 -9.53 17.16
C ASN A 2 -23.65 -8.87 17.53
N LYS A 3 -23.16 -9.03 18.76
CA LYS A 3 -21.92 -8.39 19.25
C LYS A 3 -20.72 -8.73 18.35
N ASN A 4 -20.62 -9.99 17.92
CA ASN A 4 -19.59 -10.44 16.98
C ASN A 4 -19.61 -9.68 15.64
N ILE A 5 -20.78 -9.28 15.15
CA ILE A 5 -20.90 -8.54 13.88
C ILE A 5 -20.38 -7.10 14.06
N LYS A 6 -20.68 -6.47 15.20
CA LYS A 6 -20.14 -5.13 15.54
C LYS A 6 -18.61 -5.16 15.61
N ASP A 7 -18.04 -6.18 16.26
CA ASP A 7 -16.59 -6.29 16.42
C ASP A 7 -15.89 -6.51 15.07
N VAL A 8 -16.46 -7.35 14.20
CA VAL A 8 -15.94 -7.57 12.83
C VAL A 8 -16.00 -6.31 11.98
N LEU A 9 -17.10 -5.55 12.06
CA LEU A 9 -17.25 -4.29 11.32
C LEU A 9 -16.22 -3.26 11.78
N LEU A 10 -16.06 -3.08 13.10
CA LEU A 10 -15.09 -2.15 13.67
C LEU A 10 -13.65 -2.50 13.27
N ILE A 11 -13.28 -3.79 13.32
CA ILE A 11 -11.96 -4.26 12.90
C ILE A 11 -11.74 -3.99 11.41
N THR A 12 -12.76 -4.24 10.59
CA THR A 12 -12.70 -4.00 9.14
C THR A 12 -12.53 -2.52 8.84
N GLU A 13 -13.26 -1.65 9.53
CA GLU A 13 -13.16 -0.19 9.41
C GLU A 13 -11.75 0.32 9.79
N LEU A 14 -11.24 -0.10 10.94
CA LEU A 14 -9.89 0.28 11.40
C LEU A 14 -8.79 -0.19 10.43
N LEU A 15 -8.92 -1.43 9.92
CA LEU A 15 -7.97 -1.96 8.94
C LEU A 15 -8.07 -1.22 7.60
N SER A 16 -9.28 -0.89 7.15
CA SER A 16 -9.54 -0.09 5.94
C SER A 16 -8.87 1.27 6.05
N GLY A 17 -9.12 2.00 7.14
CA GLY A 17 -8.58 3.33 7.36
C GLY A 17 -7.05 3.33 7.38
N ARG A 18 -6.44 2.34 8.04
CA ARG A 18 -4.99 2.19 8.06
C ARG A 18 -4.42 1.90 6.67
N LEU A 19 -5.03 1.00 5.90
CA LEU A 19 -4.59 0.69 4.53
C LEU A 19 -4.69 1.91 3.61
N LEU A 20 -5.78 2.67 3.69
CA LEU A 20 -5.97 3.90 2.92
C LEU A 20 -4.93 4.96 3.27
N HIS A 21 -4.69 5.20 4.56
CA HIS A 21 -3.65 6.11 5.02
C HIS A 21 -2.26 5.71 4.51
N ASP A 22 -1.93 4.42 4.64
CA ASP A 22 -0.63 3.91 4.22
C ASP A 22 -0.47 3.92 2.69
N PHE A 23 -1.56 3.77 1.93
CA PHE A 23 -1.59 3.96 0.47
C PHE A 23 -1.34 5.43 0.09
N ALA A 24 -2.02 6.37 0.76
CA ALA A 24 -1.83 7.80 0.54
C ALA A 24 -0.38 8.23 0.81
N ASN A 25 0.26 7.69 1.84
CA ASN A 25 1.66 7.96 2.15
C ASN A 25 2.62 7.49 1.04
N SER A 26 2.42 6.29 0.48
CA SER A 26 3.23 5.81 -0.64
C SER A 26 3.01 6.66 -1.89
N MET A 27 1.77 7.06 -2.17
CA MET A 27 1.46 7.98 -3.27
C MET A 27 2.17 9.33 -3.09
N ASN A 28 2.16 9.88 -1.87
CA ASN A 28 2.86 11.11 -1.56
C ASN A 28 4.37 10.98 -1.78
N GLY A 29 4.98 9.86 -1.39
CA GLY A 29 6.40 9.58 -1.66
C GLY A 29 6.74 9.54 -3.16
N ILE A 30 5.86 8.97 -3.99
CA ILE A 30 6.01 8.98 -5.45
C ILE A 30 5.92 10.41 -6.00
N ILE A 31 4.92 11.19 -5.57
CA ILE A 31 4.73 12.59 -6.01
C ILE A 31 5.97 13.42 -5.67
N LEU A 32 6.45 13.36 -4.43
CA LEU A 32 7.66 14.06 -3.99
C LEU A 32 8.89 13.66 -4.83
N CYS A 33 9.07 12.36 -5.10
CA CYS A 33 10.17 11.90 -5.95
C CYS A 33 10.08 12.44 -7.39
N LEU A 34 8.87 12.60 -7.92
CA LEU A 34 8.64 13.15 -9.27
C LEU A 34 8.88 14.67 -9.30
N GLU A 35 8.41 15.40 -8.29
CA GLU A 35 8.67 16.84 -8.12
C GLU A 35 10.18 17.11 -8.01
N GLU A 36 10.88 16.37 -7.14
CA GLU A 36 12.34 16.46 -7.01
C GLU A 36 13.06 16.09 -8.31
N PHE A 37 12.54 15.15 -9.09
CA PHE A 37 13.10 14.76 -10.39
C PHE A 37 12.94 15.85 -11.45
N GLU A 38 11.81 16.55 -11.47
CA GLU A 38 11.50 17.64 -12.40
C GLU A 38 12.37 18.89 -12.14
N GLU A 39 12.69 19.16 -10.87
CA GLU A 39 13.54 20.29 -10.45
C GLU A 39 15.04 20.08 -10.68
N GLN A 40 15.49 18.85 -10.98
CA GLN A 40 16.92 18.53 -11.15
C GLN A 40 17.45 18.81 -12.57
N ASP A 41 18.60 19.47 -12.63
CA ASP A 41 19.37 19.62 -13.86
C ASP A 41 19.93 18.24 -14.31
N LYS A 42 19.66 17.85 -15.56
CA LYS A 42 19.81 16.47 -16.11
C LYS A 42 21.23 15.86 -16.05
N ASN A 43 22.21 16.59 -15.53
CA ASN A 43 23.63 16.24 -15.58
C ASN A 43 24.13 15.42 -14.38
N SER A 44 23.38 15.31 -13.29
CA SER A 44 23.80 14.52 -12.10
C SER A 44 23.26 13.07 -12.15
N ASN A 45 23.98 12.23 -12.90
CA ASN A 45 23.58 10.85 -13.18
C ASN A 45 23.42 9.97 -11.90
N THR A 46 24.10 10.33 -10.82
CA THR A 46 24.04 9.64 -9.52
C THR A 46 22.77 9.96 -8.74
N MET A 47 22.28 11.21 -8.78
CA MET A 47 21.09 11.63 -8.05
C MET A 47 19.81 11.12 -8.74
N CYS A 48 19.77 11.15 -10.07
CA CYS A 48 18.73 10.50 -10.88
C CYS A 48 18.55 9.01 -10.53
N LYS A 49 19.65 8.25 -10.40
CA LYS A 49 19.57 6.82 -10.03
C LYS A 49 18.97 6.61 -8.63
N LYS A 50 19.30 7.48 -7.67
CA LYS A 50 18.77 7.41 -6.31
C LYS A 50 17.26 7.70 -6.29
N ILE A 51 16.82 8.76 -6.99
CA ILE A 51 15.41 9.11 -7.11
C ILE A 51 14.61 7.98 -7.78
N LEU A 52 15.13 7.40 -8.87
CA LEU A 52 14.49 6.27 -9.54
C LEU A 52 14.39 5.02 -8.63
N SER A 53 15.38 4.77 -7.77
CA SER A 53 15.32 3.69 -6.77
C SER A 53 14.20 3.94 -5.77
N LEU A 54 14.10 5.15 -5.21
CA LEU A 54 13.07 5.53 -4.25
C LEU A 54 11.66 5.49 -4.87
N LEU A 55 11.53 5.91 -6.13
CA LEU A 55 10.28 5.83 -6.89
C LEU A 55 9.85 4.36 -7.06
N ARG A 56 10.80 3.48 -7.40
CA ARG A 56 10.53 2.04 -7.55
C ARG A 56 10.12 1.41 -6.23
N GLU A 57 10.82 1.70 -5.14
CA GLU A 57 10.47 1.20 -3.81
C GLU A 57 9.07 1.66 -3.38
N SER A 58 8.76 2.93 -3.59
CA SER A 58 7.44 3.50 -3.26
C SER A 58 6.33 2.92 -4.13
N SER A 59 6.61 2.65 -5.41
CA SER A 59 5.69 1.99 -6.34
C SER A 59 5.44 0.53 -5.97
N ASP A 60 6.48 -0.23 -5.66
CA ASP A 60 6.37 -1.63 -5.24
C ASP A 60 5.57 -1.75 -3.94
N ASP A 61 5.79 -0.85 -2.98
CA ASP A 61 5.02 -0.78 -1.73
C ASP A 61 3.54 -0.42 -1.98
N LEU A 62 3.28 0.56 -2.86
CA LEU A 62 1.93 0.94 -3.27
C LEU A 62 1.17 -0.23 -3.93
N ILE A 63 1.83 -0.94 -4.86
CA ILE A 63 1.25 -2.11 -5.56
C ILE A 63 0.90 -3.21 -4.56
N ASN A 64 1.77 -3.47 -3.59
CA ASN A 64 1.51 -4.48 -2.55
C ASN A 64 0.30 -4.10 -1.68
N LYS A 65 0.20 -2.84 -1.26
CA LYS A 65 -0.97 -2.32 -0.51
C LYS A 65 -2.25 -2.40 -1.34
N HIS A 66 -2.19 -2.03 -2.62
CA HIS A 66 -3.32 -2.14 -3.54
C HIS A 66 -3.82 -3.59 -3.70
N LYS A 67 -2.91 -4.56 -3.83
CA LYS A 67 -3.27 -5.99 -3.89
C LYS A 67 -4.03 -6.44 -2.64
N ILE A 68 -3.59 -6.01 -1.45
CA ILE A 68 -4.27 -6.32 -0.18
C ILE A 68 -5.66 -5.70 -0.16
N MET A 69 -5.80 -4.43 -0.54
CA MET A 69 -7.10 -3.78 -0.62
C MET A 69 -8.03 -4.50 -1.61
N LYS A 70 -7.52 -4.86 -2.80
CA LYS A 70 -8.29 -5.61 -3.79
C LYS A 70 -8.74 -6.97 -3.23
N GLN A 71 -7.88 -7.70 -2.53
CA GLN A 71 -8.25 -9.00 -1.96
C GLN A 71 -9.18 -8.91 -0.75
N ALA A 72 -9.05 -7.85 0.05
CA ALA A 72 -9.89 -7.64 1.23
C ALA A 72 -11.29 -7.11 0.86
N TYR A 73 -11.41 -6.33 -0.22
CA TYR A 73 -12.63 -5.60 -0.57
C TYR A 73 -13.21 -5.92 -1.96
N SER A 74 -12.57 -6.76 -2.78
CA SER A 74 -13.14 -7.19 -4.07
C SER A 74 -14.21 -8.25 -3.86
N SER A 75 -15.34 -8.06 -4.54
CA SER A 75 -16.41 -9.03 -4.68
C SER A 75 -16.19 -10.04 -5.82
N SER A 76 -15.05 -9.99 -6.54
CA SER A 76 -14.80 -10.91 -7.65
C SER A 76 -14.39 -12.30 -7.16
N ALA A 77 -14.96 -13.34 -7.77
CA ALA A 77 -14.71 -14.75 -7.43
C ALA A 77 -13.22 -15.13 -7.51
N ASP A 78 -12.44 -14.49 -8.37
CA ASP A 78 -11.00 -14.72 -8.51
C ASP A 78 -10.17 -14.24 -7.30
N ASN A 79 -10.74 -13.39 -6.44
CA ASN A 79 -10.07 -12.86 -5.25
C ASN A 79 -10.55 -13.52 -3.94
N TYR A 80 -11.44 -14.52 -4.01
CA TYR A 80 -12.04 -15.22 -2.88
C TYR A 80 -11.14 -16.28 -2.22
N ASN A 81 -9.82 -16.09 -2.20
CA ASN A 81 -8.93 -16.97 -1.42
C ASN A 81 -8.67 -16.38 -0.04
N PHE A 82 -9.50 -16.79 0.93
CA PHE A 82 -9.43 -16.31 2.31
C PHE A 82 -8.04 -16.54 2.95
N ASP A 83 -7.43 -17.70 2.72
CA ASP A 83 -6.12 -18.03 3.29
C ASP A 83 -5.01 -17.15 2.70
N GLN A 84 -5.06 -16.87 1.40
CA GLN A 84 -4.13 -15.96 0.74
C GLN A 84 -4.31 -14.51 1.24
N THR A 85 -5.55 -14.04 1.36
CA THR A 85 -5.86 -12.70 1.90
C THR A 85 -5.35 -12.56 3.33
N LYS A 86 -5.59 -13.57 4.17
CA LYS A 86 -5.10 -13.62 5.55
C LYS A 86 -3.57 -13.60 5.62
N SER A 87 -2.90 -14.38 4.77
CA SER A 87 -1.43 -14.40 4.66
C SER A 87 -0.87 -13.03 4.26
N ASN A 88 -1.48 -12.38 3.27
CA ASN A 88 -1.06 -11.07 2.78
C ASN A 88 -1.24 -9.97 3.83
N ILE A 89 -2.36 -9.99 4.58
CA ILE A 89 -2.57 -9.07 5.72
C ILE A 89 -1.52 -9.31 6.82
N LYS A 90 -1.23 -10.57 7.17
CA LYS A 90 -0.20 -10.88 8.17
C LYS A 90 1.17 -10.37 7.74
N ASN A 91 1.58 -10.64 6.51
CA ASN A 91 2.87 -10.19 5.97
C ASN A 91 2.97 -8.66 5.97
N TYR A 92 1.87 -7.97 5.64
CA TYR A 92 1.80 -6.51 5.72
C TYR A 92 2.01 -5.97 7.14
N LEU A 93 1.33 -6.55 8.12
CA LEU A 93 1.47 -6.14 9.52
C LEU A 93 2.86 -6.45 10.07
N LEU A 94 3.50 -7.54 9.63
CA LEU A 94 4.85 -7.93 10.04
C LEU A 94 5.94 -7.06 9.44
N LYS A 95 5.79 -6.60 8.19
CA LYS A 95 6.76 -5.69 7.53
C LYS A 95 6.90 -4.31 8.21
N LYS A 96 5.99 -3.95 9.11
CA LYS A 96 5.97 -2.65 9.81
C LYS A 96 6.53 -2.70 11.24
N LYS A 97 7.09 -3.82 11.70
CA LYS A 97 7.86 -3.91 12.96
C LYS A 97 9.33 -3.66 12.69
#